data_AF-A0A934FDT4-F1
#
_entry.id   AF-A0A934FDT4-F1
#
_cell.length_a   1.000
_cell.length_b   1.000
_cell.length_c   1.000
_cell.angle_alpha   90.00
_cell.angle_beta   90.00
_cell.angle_gamma   90.00
#
_symmetry.space_group_name_H-M   'P 1'
#
loop_
_entity.id
_entity.type
_entity.pdbx_description
1 polymer ?
#
loop_
_entity_poly.entity_id
_entity_poly.type
_entity_poly.pdbx_seq_one_letter_code
_entity_poly.pdbx_strand_id
1 'polypeptide(L)'
;GIPRGRVIEIFGPESSGKTTLTLHIIANAQKGGGMAAFIDAEHALDPDYARKLGVDLNNLMVNQPDTGEQALEIAELLVRSNAVDVVAIDSVAALVPRAEIEGEMGDSHMGLQARLMSQALRKLTGCISKSQTSVIFINQIREKIGVMYGGNPETTPGGRALKFYSSVRIDIRRIGSIKDGDVTIGNRVRATIAKNKVAAPFKKAEFDILYNTGISRAGDIIDLGVEQQIIDKSGTWFSYGDIRLGQGRENSRQFIEGKPELMKEIEQAVLKKIMPEMAGEKAPEKASESGKKNEPQRAQRKE
;
A
#
# COMPACT_ATOMS: atom_id res chain seq x y z
N GLY A 1 -5.39 4.44 3.73
CA GLY A 1 -3.92 4.56 3.91
C GLY A 1 -3.35 3.32 4.60
N ILE A 2 -2.10 3.41 5.04
CA ILE A 2 -1.38 2.35 5.78
C ILE A 2 -1.54 2.57 7.29
N PRO A 3 -1.99 1.58 8.08
CA PRO A 3 -2.19 1.74 9.52
C PRO A 3 -0.86 1.75 10.27
N ARG A 4 -0.68 2.75 11.15
CA ARG A 4 0.40 2.80 12.13
C ARG A 4 0.33 1.67 13.16
N GLY A 5 1.49 1.28 13.68
CA GLY A 5 1.63 0.26 14.72
C GLY A 5 1.21 -1.14 14.26
N ARG A 6 1.32 -1.43 12.96
CA ARG A 6 0.91 -2.71 12.36
C ARG A 6 1.96 -3.26 11.39
N VAL A 7 1.85 -4.56 11.15
CA VAL A 7 2.57 -5.27 10.08
C VAL A 7 1.74 -5.20 8.79
N ILE A 8 2.39 -4.90 7.67
CA ILE A 8 1.83 -4.86 6.32
C ILE A 8 2.67 -5.77 5.43
N GLU A 9 2.00 -6.50 4.54
CA GLU A 9 2.68 -7.25 3.48
C GLU A 9 2.26 -6.71 2.12
N ILE A 10 3.23 -6.32 1.29
CA ILE A 10 3.04 -5.97 -0.12
C ILE A 10 3.67 -7.08 -0.94
N PHE A 11 2.86 -7.80 -1.70
CA PHE A 11 3.33 -8.96 -2.46
C PHE A 11 2.78 -8.95 -3.88
N GLY A 12 3.48 -9.63 -4.78
CA GLY A 12 3.13 -9.64 -6.20
C GLY A 12 4.25 -10.22 -7.07
N PRO A 13 4.00 -10.34 -8.38
CA PRO A 13 5.01 -10.76 -9.35
C PRO A 13 6.22 -9.81 -9.36
N GLU A 14 7.28 -10.21 -10.06
CA GLU A 14 8.39 -9.30 -10.36
C GLU A 14 7.90 -8.09 -11.18
N SER A 15 8.56 -6.95 -11.01
CA SER A 15 8.25 -5.71 -11.76
C SER A 15 6.80 -5.22 -11.64
N SER A 16 6.05 -5.65 -10.62
CA SER A 16 4.67 -5.22 -10.39
C SER A 16 4.55 -3.88 -9.66
N GLY A 17 5.66 -3.29 -9.22
CA GLY A 17 5.69 -1.99 -8.53
C GLY A 17 5.70 -2.07 -7.00
N LYS A 18 6.04 -3.22 -6.40
CA LYS A 18 6.09 -3.42 -4.93
C LYS A 18 7.01 -2.39 -4.24
N THR A 19 8.25 -2.29 -4.70
CA THR A 19 9.25 -1.36 -4.18
C THR A 19 8.84 0.07 -4.45
N THR A 20 8.36 0.40 -5.66
CA THR A 20 7.80 1.73 -5.98
C THR A 20 6.69 2.16 -5.02
N LEU A 21 5.69 1.30 -4.78
CA LEU A 21 4.61 1.59 -3.83
C LEU A 21 5.16 1.82 -2.41
N THR A 22 6.15 1.04 -2.00
CA THR A 22 6.78 1.16 -0.68
C THR A 22 7.56 2.47 -0.55
N LEU A 23 8.32 2.86 -1.57
CA LEU A 23 9.03 4.14 -1.63
C LEU A 23 8.07 5.33 -1.60
N HIS A 24 6.90 5.24 -2.25
CA HIS A 24 5.86 6.27 -2.11
C HIS A 24 5.30 6.35 -0.69
N ILE A 25 5.14 5.23 0.02
CA ILE A 25 4.71 5.24 1.42
C ILE A 25 5.76 5.93 2.29
N ILE A 26 7.04 5.63 2.08
CA ILE A 26 8.18 6.26 2.77
C ILE A 26 8.23 7.75 2.48
N ALA A 27 8.19 8.16 1.21
CA ALA A 27 8.22 9.56 0.81
C ALA A 27 7.07 10.36 1.44
N ASN A 28 5.86 9.80 1.51
CA ASN A 28 4.72 10.45 2.17
C ASN A 28 4.87 10.52 3.68
N ALA A 29 5.47 9.51 4.33
CA ALA A 29 5.77 9.56 5.75
C ALA A 29 6.80 10.65 6.07
N GLN A 30 7.87 10.75 5.27
CA GLN A 30 8.90 11.80 5.40
C GLN A 30 8.33 13.20 5.16
N LYS A 31 7.47 13.38 4.15
CA LYS A 31 6.74 14.65 3.94
C LYS A 31 5.89 15.05 5.13
N GLY A 32 5.38 14.09 5.90
CA GLY A 32 4.67 14.32 7.15
C GLY A 32 5.58 14.62 8.36
N GLY A 33 6.89 14.75 8.15
CA GLY A 33 7.90 14.93 9.21
C GLY A 33 8.28 13.63 9.93
N GLY A 34 7.85 12.47 9.41
CA GLY A 34 8.18 11.17 9.97
C GLY A 34 9.53 10.64 9.51
N MET A 35 10.07 9.68 10.24
CA MET A 35 11.36 9.05 9.93
C MET A 35 11.15 7.64 9.36
N ALA A 36 11.98 7.27 8.40
CA ALA A 36 11.86 6.01 7.69
C ALA A 36 13.16 5.22 7.67
N ALA A 37 13.04 3.90 7.66
CA ALA A 37 14.14 2.98 7.44
C ALA A 37 13.81 1.99 6.32
N PHE A 38 14.83 1.63 5.55
CA PHE A 38 14.76 0.66 4.48
C PHE A 38 15.84 -0.40 4.68
N ILE A 39 15.41 -1.63 4.88
CA ILE A 39 16.27 -2.80 5.03
C ILE A 39 16.28 -3.50 3.66
N ASP A 40 17.35 -3.24 2.91
CA ASP A 40 17.54 -3.73 1.54
C ASP A 40 18.27 -5.08 1.58
N ALA A 41 17.51 -6.15 1.79
CA ALA A 41 18.01 -7.52 1.73
C ALA A 41 18.20 -8.01 0.27
N GLU A 42 17.51 -7.42 -0.72
CA GLU A 42 17.71 -7.72 -2.14
C GLU A 42 18.92 -6.99 -2.76
N HIS A 43 19.51 -6.02 -2.06
CA HIS A 43 20.64 -5.20 -2.53
C HIS A 43 20.32 -4.51 -3.86
N ALA A 44 19.06 -4.08 -4.02
CA ALA A 44 18.50 -3.64 -5.29
C ALA A 44 17.88 -2.22 -5.22
N LEU A 45 18.04 -1.51 -4.10
CA LEU A 45 17.53 -0.14 -3.98
C LEU A 45 18.32 0.82 -4.89
N ASP A 46 17.63 1.42 -5.86
CA ASP A 46 18.16 2.53 -6.67
C ASP A 46 17.93 3.88 -5.96
N PRO A 47 18.99 4.56 -5.48
CA PRO A 47 18.85 5.85 -4.81
C PRO A 47 18.34 6.96 -5.74
N ASP A 48 18.75 6.98 -7.00
CA ASP A 48 18.33 8.02 -7.95
C ASP A 48 16.84 7.91 -8.25
N TYR A 49 16.34 6.68 -8.40
CA TYR A 49 14.91 6.44 -8.54
C TYR A 49 14.15 6.82 -7.26
N ALA A 50 14.62 6.41 -6.08
CA ALA A 50 13.99 6.79 -4.81
C ALA A 50 13.89 8.31 -4.64
N ARG A 51 14.95 9.05 -4.99
CA ARG A 51 14.96 10.52 -4.97
C ARG A 51 13.91 11.11 -5.90
N LYS A 52 13.76 10.58 -7.12
CA LYS A 52 12.71 11.01 -8.06
C LYS A 52 11.31 10.78 -7.51
N LEU A 53 11.10 9.73 -6.71
CA LEU A 53 9.83 9.47 -6.02
C LEU A 53 9.58 10.40 -4.81
N GLY A 54 10.54 11.28 -4.49
CA GLY A 54 10.46 12.23 -3.40
C GLY A 54 10.86 11.67 -2.04
N VAL A 55 11.64 10.59 -2.02
CA VAL A 55 12.27 10.08 -0.80
C VAL A 55 13.45 10.99 -0.44
N ASP A 56 13.48 11.44 0.81
CA ASP A 56 14.62 12.16 1.37
C ASP A 56 15.68 11.15 1.80
N LEU A 57 16.67 10.93 0.92
CA LEU A 57 17.75 9.99 1.16
C LEU A 57 18.68 10.40 2.31
N ASN A 58 18.79 11.69 2.63
CA ASN A 58 19.64 12.13 3.74
C ASN A 58 19.06 11.70 5.08
N ASN A 59 17.74 11.58 5.15
CA ASN A 59 16.98 11.19 6.33
C ASN A 59 16.36 9.78 6.21
N LEU A 60 16.84 8.97 5.26
CA LEU A 60 16.45 7.57 5.12
C LEU A 60 17.53 6.67 5.72
N MET A 61 17.16 5.88 6.73
CA MET A 61 18.06 4.88 7.31
C MET A 61 18.10 3.65 6.40
N VAL A 62 19.12 3.53 5.55
CA VAL A 62 19.32 2.35 4.69
C VAL A 62 20.27 1.36 5.36
N ASN A 63 19.87 0.09 5.45
CA ASN A 63 20.71 -0.98 5.96
C ASN A 63 20.69 -2.15 4.97
N GLN A 64 21.88 -2.68 4.65
CA GLN A 64 22.06 -3.87 3.81
C GLN A 64 22.58 -5.01 4.70
N PRO A 65 21.71 -5.93 5.14
CA PRO A 65 22.11 -7.03 6.00
C PRO A 65 22.72 -8.17 5.19
N ASP A 66 23.57 -8.95 5.85
CA ASP A 66 24.19 -10.18 5.33
C ASP A 66 23.29 -11.40 5.57
N THR A 67 22.50 -11.42 6.65
CA THR A 67 21.61 -12.55 7.00
C THR A 67 20.19 -12.12 7.35
N GLY A 68 19.25 -13.05 7.21
CA GLY A 68 17.84 -12.84 7.58
C GLY A 68 17.65 -12.53 9.07
N GLU A 69 18.44 -13.15 9.96
CA GLU A 69 18.44 -12.83 11.39
C GLU A 69 18.85 -11.38 11.63
N GLN A 70 19.97 -10.95 11.04
CA GLN A 70 20.49 -9.60 11.19
C GLN A 70 19.48 -8.56 10.68
N ALA A 71 18.86 -8.80 9.53
CA ALA A 71 17.81 -7.94 8.98
C ALA A 71 16.65 -7.74 9.98
N LEU A 72 16.18 -8.83 10.58
CA LEU A 72 15.05 -8.81 11.51
C LEU A 72 15.43 -8.21 12.88
N GLU A 73 16.67 -8.39 13.33
CA GLU A 73 17.23 -7.75 14.53
C GLU A 73 17.35 -6.23 14.34
N ILE A 74 17.87 -5.78 13.19
CA ILE A 74 17.91 -4.35 12.84
C ILE A 74 16.49 -3.77 12.85
N ALA A 75 15.53 -4.45 12.22
CA ALA A 75 14.12 -4.04 12.25
C ALA A 75 13.58 -3.93 13.68
N GLU A 76 13.90 -4.90 14.54
CA GLU A 76 13.48 -4.89 15.95
C GLU A 76 14.08 -3.71 16.72
N LEU A 77 15.37 -3.43 16.56
CA LEU A 77 16.06 -2.31 17.21
C LEU A 77 15.47 -0.97 16.79
N LEU A 78 15.25 -0.78 15.48
CA LEU A 78 14.66 0.44 14.93
C LEU A 78 13.24 0.66 15.46
N VAL A 79 12.40 -0.38 15.48
CA VAL A 79 11.04 -0.30 16.04
C VAL A 79 11.08 0.00 17.54
N ARG A 80 11.97 -0.63 18.30
CA ARG A 80 12.09 -0.41 19.75
C ARG A 80 12.61 0.99 20.12
N SER A 81 13.36 1.63 19.23
CA SER A 81 13.84 2.99 19.44
C SER A 81 12.70 4.02 19.53
N ASN A 82 11.51 3.69 19.01
CA ASN A 82 10.38 4.61 18.80
C ASN A 82 10.74 5.85 17.95
N ALA A 83 11.88 5.86 17.26
CA ALA A 83 12.33 6.98 16.45
C ALA A 83 11.89 6.87 14.98
N VAL A 84 11.35 5.71 14.57
CA VAL A 84 11.03 5.42 13.15
C VAL A 84 9.53 5.19 12.99
N ASP A 85 8.91 5.88 12.03
CA ASP A 85 7.49 5.78 11.72
C ASP A 85 7.18 4.67 10.72
N VAL A 86 8.10 4.40 9.80
CA VAL A 86 7.96 3.37 8.76
C VAL A 86 9.27 2.59 8.60
N VAL A 87 9.19 1.27 8.69
CA VAL A 87 10.30 0.36 8.38
C VAL A 87 9.87 -0.53 7.22
N ALA A 88 10.62 -0.51 6.12
CA ALA A 88 10.42 -1.40 4.99
C ALA A 88 11.52 -2.47 4.96
N ILE A 89 11.15 -3.72 4.65
CA ILE A 89 12.07 -4.84 4.47
C ILE A 89 11.85 -5.39 3.05
N ASP A 90 12.85 -5.19 2.18
CA ASP A 90 12.84 -5.60 0.77
C ASP A 90 13.95 -6.63 0.52
N SER A 91 13.67 -7.93 0.43
CA SER A 91 12.37 -8.60 0.56
C SER A 91 12.45 -9.82 1.45
N VAL A 92 11.29 -10.34 1.86
CA VAL A 92 11.18 -11.57 2.66
C VAL A 92 11.87 -12.75 1.98
N ALA A 93 11.85 -12.82 0.65
CA ALA A 93 12.49 -13.89 -0.09
C ALA A 93 14.01 -13.92 0.13
N ALA A 94 14.61 -12.74 0.30
CA ALA A 94 16.05 -12.55 0.52
C ALA A 94 16.47 -12.64 2.00
N LEU A 95 15.54 -12.89 2.93
CA LEU A 95 15.86 -13.14 4.33
C LEU A 95 16.39 -14.57 4.51
N VAL A 96 17.60 -14.83 4.02
CA VAL A 96 18.25 -16.14 4.08
C VAL A 96 18.86 -16.34 5.47
N PRO A 97 18.50 -17.40 6.20
CA PRO A 97 19.09 -17.70 7.51
C PRO A 97 20.60 -17.93 7.43
N ARG A 98 21.34 -17.53 8.47
CA ARG A 98 22.81 -17.71 8.52
C ARG A 98 23.26 -19.14 8.23
N ALA A 99 22.59 -20.12 8.81
CA ALA A 99 22.94 -21.53 8.61
C ALA A 99 22.76 -22.02 7.17
N GLU A 100 21.92 -21.35 6.37
CA GLU A 100 21.76 -21.65 4.94
C GLU A 100 22.83 -20.93 4.09
N ILE A 101 23.32 -19.77 4.54
CA ILE A 101 24.42 -19.04 3.89
C ILE A 101 25.77 -19.75 4.12
N GLU A 102 25.99 -20.25 5.34
CA GLU A 102 27.21 -20.96 5.73
C GLU A 102 27.24 -22.44 5.31
N GLY A 103 26.08 -22.99 4.91
CA GLY A 103 25.93 -24.37 4.46
C GLY A 103 26.43 -24.60 3.02
N GLU A 104 26.51 -25.86 2.61
CA GLU A 104 26.89 -26.20 1.23
C GLU A 104 25.68 -26.18 0.28
N MET A 105 25.93 -25.88 -0.99
CA MET A 105 24.87 -25.93 -2.01
C MET A 105 24.29 -27.35 -2.11
N GLY A 106 23.01 -27.50 -1.78
CA GLY A 106 22.31 -28.78 -1.77
C GLY A 106 21.97 -29.29 -0.36
N ASP A 107 22.47 -28.63 0.68
CA ASP A 107 22.09 -28.94 2.06
C ASP A 107 20.59 -28.68 2.30
N SER A 108 19.97 -29.58 3.06
CA SER A 108 18.54 -29.54 3.32
C SER A 108 18.23 -28.71 4.56
N HIS A 109 17.87 -27.44 4.37
CA HIS A 109 17.43 -26.54 5.44
C HIS A 109 15.90 -26.35 5.45
N MET A 110 15.15 -27.46 5.51
CA MET A 110 13.68 -27.43 5.37
C MET A 110 13.01 -26.50 6.39
N GLY A 111 12.39 -25.43 5.88
CA GLY A 111 11.53 -24.54 6.67
C GLY A 111 12.28 -23.61 7.64
N LEU A 112 13.60 -23.46 7.50
CA LEU A 112 14.40 -22.62 8.39
C LEU A 112 13.94 -21.15 8.35
N GLN A 113 13.77 -20.60 7.14
CA GLN A 113 13.24 -19.25 6.95
C GLN A 113 11.83 -19.06 7.56
N ALA A 114 10.94 -20.07 7.44
CA ALA A 114 9.60 -19.99 8.01
C ALA A 114 9.62 -19.96 9.56
N ARG A 115 10.54 -20.68 10.18
CA ARG A 115 10.76 -20.67 11.64
C ARG A 115 11.32 -19.33 12.10
N LEU A 116 12.32 -18.80 11.40
CA LEU A 116 12.90 -17.48 11.64
C LEU A 116 11.82 -16.40 11.62
N MET A 117 11.03 -16.33 10.54
CA MET A 117 9.93 -15.37 10.40
C MET A 117 8.89 -15.50 11.52
N SER A 118 8.54 -16.74 11.91
CA SER A 118 7.57 -16.99 12.98
C SER A 118 8.08 -16.48 14.34
N GLN A 119 9.36 -16.66 14.63
CA GLN A 119 9.99 -16.19 15.87
C GLN A 119 10.12 -14.66 15.88
N ALA A 120 10.60 -14.08 14.78
CA ALA A 120 10.79 -12.63 14.66
C ALA A 120 9.46 -11.88 14.76
N LEU A 121 8.43 -12.30 14.00
CA LEU A 121 7.12 -11.64 14.04
C LEU A 121 6.46 -11.71 15.42
N ARG A 122 6.67 -12.81 16.18
CA ARG A 122 6.20 -12.93 17.56
C ARG A 122 6.82 -11.88 18.48
N LYS A 123 8.12 -11.59 18.33
CA LYS A 123 8.82 -10.54 19.09
C LYS A 123 8.44 -9.14 18.61
N LEU A 124 8.43 -8.93 17.30
CA LEU A 124 8.19 -7.63 16.67
C LEU A 124 6.79 -7.10 16.92
N THR A 125 5.75 -7.93 16.87
CA THR A 125 4.34 -7.47 16.94
C THR A 125 4.04 -6.66 18.19
N GLY A 126 4.60 -7.07 19.34
CA GLY A 126 4.44 -6.33 20.60
C GLY A 126 5.11 -4.95 20.57
N CYS A 127 6.30 -4.86 19.98
CA CYS A 127 7.06 -3.62 19.86
C CYS A 127 6.46 -2.66 18.82
N ILE A 128 5.99 -3.20 17.69
CA ILE A 128 5.33 -2.47 16.61
C ILE A 128 4.10 -1.74 17.12
N SER A 129 3.24 -2.41 17.90
CA SER A 129 2.03 -1.79 18.44
C SER A 129 2.34 -0.61 19.39
N LYS A 130 3.39 -0.74 20.21
CA LYS A 130 3.78 0.29 21.19
C LYS A 130 4.44 1.51 20.55
N SER A 131 5.30 1.28 19.56
CA SER A 131 6.04 2.33 18.84
C SER A 131 5.21 3.09 17.83
N GLN A 132 4.04 2.55 17.44
CA GLN A 132 3.24 3.05 16.33
C GLN A 132 3.97 3.03 14.97
N THR A 133 5.11 2.33 14.87
CA THR A 133 5.83 2.11 13.62
C THR A 133 5.02 1.23 12.67
N SER A 134 4.94 1.59 11.39
CA SER A 134 4.39 0.73 10.34
C SER A 134 5.51 -0.13 9.78
N VAL A 135 5.40 -1.45 9.88
CA VAL A 135 6.42 -2.37 9.34
C VAL A 135 5.89 -3.03 8.08
N ILE A 136 6.56 -2.76 6.96
CA ILE A 136 6.18 -3.21 5.63
C ILE A 136 7.16 -4.31 5.19
N PHE A 137 6.63 -5.50 4.95
CA PHE A 137 7.37 -6.58 4.32
C PHE A 137 7.03 -6.62 2.83
N ILE A 138 8.04 -6.53 1.98
CA ILE A 138 7.90 -6.78 0.55
C ILE A 138 8.11 -8.27 0.31
N ASN A 139 7.28 -8.87 -0.54
CA ASN A 139 7.35 -10.29 -0.81
C ASN A 139 7.10 -10.63 -2.28
N GLN A 140 7.69 -11.73 -2.73
CA GLN A 140 7.50 -12.24 -4.08
C GLN A 140 6.40 -13.31 -4.09
N ILE A 141 5.79 -13.53 -5.26
CA ILE A 141 4.94 -14.71 -5.49
C ILE A 141 5.81 -15.85 -6.00
N ARG A 142 5.59 -17.05 -5.45
CA ARG A 142 6.12 -18.33 -5.92
C ARG A 142 4.97 -19.27 -6.19
N GLU A 143 5.19 -20.32 -6.98
CA GLU A 143 4.20 -21.37 -7.21
C GLU A 143 4.48 -22.58 -6.32
N LYS A 144 3.42 -23.22 -5.82
CA LYS A 144 3.54 -24.48 -5.10
C LYS A 144 3.64 -25.64 -6.09
N ILE A 145 4.75 -26.38 -6.01
CA ILE A 145 4.94 -27.62 -6.75
C ILE A 145 3.92 -28.66 -6.26
N GLY A 146 3.23 -29.33 -7.19
CA GLY A 146 2.34 -30.45 -6.89
C GLY A 146 0.86 -30.11 -6.64
N VAL A 147 0.44 -28.85 -6.83
CA VAL A 147 -0.99 -28.49 -6.80
C VAL A 147 -1.63 -28.84 -8.16
N MET A 148 -2.18 -30.05 -8.27
CA MET A 148 -3.03 -30.44 -9.40
C MET A 148 -4.51 -30.21 -9.05
N TYR A 149 -5.18 -29.37 -9.83
CA TYR A 149 -6.62 -29.04 -9.82
C TYR A 149 -7.17 -28.19 -8.65
N GLY A 150 -7.80 -27.06 -9.00
CA GLY A 150 -8.80 -26.33 -8.19
C GLY A 150 -8.30 -25.36 -7.11
N GLY A 151 -7.03 -25.41 -6.72
CA GLY A 151 -6.43 -24.48 -5.75
C GLY A 151 -5.69 -23.32 -6.41
N ASN A 152 -5.60 -22.16 -5.74
CA ASN A 152 -4.67 -21.10 -6.14
C ASN A 152 -3.22 -21.62 -5.92
N PRO A 153 -2.40 -21.80 -6.97
CA PRO A 153 -1.04 -22.34 -6.84
C PRO A 153 -0.08 -21.33 -6.22
N GLU A 154 -0.45 -20.05 -6.15
CA GLU A 154 0.41 -18.99 -5.65
C GLU A 154 0.62 -19.06 -4.13
N THR A 155 1.87 -18.91 -3.73
CA THR A 155 2.32 -18.79 -2.36
C THR A 155 3.34 -17.66 -2.22
N THR A 156 3.64 -17.31 -0.98
CA THR A 156 4.65 -16.29 -0.66
C THR A 156 5.74 -16.94 0.21
N PRO A 157 7.03 -16.60 0.00
CA PRO A 157 8.15 -16.99 0.88
C PRO A 157 7.96 -16.58 2.35
N GLY A 158 8.77 -17.15 3.25
CA GLY A 158 8.72 -16.87 4.68
C GLY A 158 7.65 -17.63 5.49
N GLY A 159 7.01 -18.64 4.90
CA GLY A 159 6.00 -19.47 5.56
C GLY A 159 4.66 -18.75 5.77
N ARG A 160 3.86 -19.23 6.73
CA ARG A 160 2.49 -18.71 6.96
C ARG A 160 2.42 -17.56 7.96
N ALA A 161 3.45 -17.36 8.78
CA ALA A 161 3.41 -16.41 9.90
C ALA A 161 3.06 -14.99 9.43
N LEU A 162 3.75 -14.48 8.41
CA LEU A 162 3.51 -13.14 7.87
C LEU A 162 2.05 -12.95 7.45
N LYS A 163 1.45 -13.94 6.78
CA LYS A 163 0.03 -13.90 6.38
C LYS A 163 -0.91 -13.70 7.57
N PHE A 164 -0.60 -14.26 8.74
CA PHE A 164 -1.42 -14.14 9.95
C PHE A 164 -1.18 -12.84 10.72
N TYR A 165 0.09 -12.45 10.88
CA TYR A 165 0.49 -11.25 11.62
C TYR A 165 0.17 -9.96 10.85
N SER A 166 0.26 -9.95 9.51
CA SER A 166 -0.09 -8.79 8.71
C SER A 166 -1.54 -8.36 8.95
N SER A 167 -1.72 -7.08 9.25
CA SER A 167 -3.04 -6.45 9.37
C SER A 167 -3.59 -6.06 8.01
N VAL A 168 -2.72 -5.67 7.09
CA VAL A 168 -3.07 -5.39 5.70
C VAL A 168 -2.17 -6.23 4.80
N ARG A 169 -2.75 -6.85 3.79
CA ARG A 169 -2.01 -7.52 2.71
C ARG A 169 -2.46 -6.94 1.38
N ILE A 170 -1.49 -6.49 0.58
CA ILE A 170 -1.72 -5.84 -0.72
C ILE A 170 -1.11 -6.73 -1.80
N ASP A 171 -1.97 -7.29 -2.66
CA ASP A 171 -1.56 -8.00 -3.88
C ASP A 171 -1.45 -6.96 -5.02
N ILE A 172 -0.24 -6.72 -5.51
CA ILE A 172 0.03 -5.74 -6.56
C ILE A 172 0.46 -6.44 -7.86
N ARG A 173 -0.25 -6.12 -8.94
CA ARG A 173 -0.04 -6.73 -10.27
C ARG A 173 -0.04 -5.69 -11.37
N ARG A 174 0.88 -5.84 -12.32
CA ARG A 174 0.81 -5.16 -13.61
C ARG A 174 -0.36 -5.75 -14.41
N ILE A 175 -1.26 -4.89 -14.87
CA ILE A 175 -2.42 -5.27 -15.69
C ILE A 175 -2.35 -4.73 -17.12
N GLY A 176 -1.40 -3.83 -17.40
CA GLY A 176 -1.20 -3.30 -18.74
C GLY A 176 0.07 -2.44 -18.85
N SER A 177 0.36 -2.01 -20.07
CA SER A 177 1.41 -1.04 -20.39
C SER A 177 0.78 0.31 -20.71
N ILE A 178 1.44 1.38 -20.32
CA ILE A 178 1.09 2.75 -20.71
C ILE A 178 2.06 3.15 -21.81
N LYS A 179 1.52 3.61 -22.94
CA LYS A 179 2.30 3.99 -24.11
C LYS A 179 2.04 5.44 -24.48
N ASP A 180 3.08 6.09 -24.98
CA ASP A 180 3.01 7.35 -25.70
C ASP A 180 3.62 7.13 -27.09
N GLY A 181 2.75 7.14 -28.11
CA GLY A 181 3.07 6.58 -29.43
C GLY A 181 3.55 5.13 -29.32
N ASP A 182 4.77 4.86 -29.80
CA ASP A 182 5.39 3.54 -29.79
C ASP A 182 6.19 3.25 -28.51
N VAL A 183 6.44 4.26 -27.67
CA VAL A 183 7.28 4.13 -26.47
C VAL A 183 6.42 3.70 -25.28
N THR A 184 6.87 2.67 -24.55
CA THR A 184 6.24 2.31 -23.27
C THR A 184 6.82 3.17 -22.16
N ILE A 185 5.97 4.01 -21.56
CA ILE A 185 6.37 5.02 -20.55
C ILE A 185 6.04 4.60 -19.12
N GLY A 186 5.30 3.50 -18.94
CA GLY A 186 4.90 3.02 -17.63
C GLY A 186 4.02 1.77 -17.67
N ASN A 187 3.52 1.42 -16.49
CA ASN A 187 2.68 0.25 -16.25
C ASN A 187 1.35 0.68 -15.63
N ARG A 188 0.24 0.13 -16.13
CA ARG A 188 -1.04 0.16 -15.41
C ARG A 188 -0.99 -0.96 -14.37
N VAL A 189 -1.26 -0.62 -13.11
CA VAL A 189 -1.12 -1.52 -11.97
C VAL A 189 -2.43 -1.61 -11.21
N ARG A 190 -2.73 -2.80 -10.71
CA ARG A 190 -3.87 -3.06 -9.81
C ARG A 190 -3.34 -3.52 -8.47
N ALA A 191 -3.72 -2.82 -7.40
CA ALA A 191 -3.51 -3.23 -6.02
C ALA A 191 -4.82 -3.76 -5.42
N THR A 192 -4.83 -5.01 -5.00
CA THR A 192 -5.98 -5.67 -4.36
C THR A 192 -5.71 -5.85 -2.88
N ILE A 193 -6.62 -5.40 -2.02
CA ILE A 193 -6.50 -5.58 -0.56
C ILE A 193 -6.90 -7.02 -0.20
N ALA A 194 -5.94 -7.95 -0.29
CA ALA A 194 -6.13 -9.38 -0.02
C ALA A 194 -6.46 -9.68 1.46
N LYS A 195 -6.09 -8.78 2.37
CA LYS A 195 -6.45 -8.86 3.79
C LYS A 195 -6.53 -7.47 4.38
N ASN A 196 -7.52 -7.23 5.24
CA ASN A 196 -7.66 -5.98 5.98
C ASN A 196 -8.24 -6.27 7.37
N LYS A 197 -7.55 -5.84 8.43
CA LYS A 197 -8.01 -5.91 9.84
C LYS A 197 -8.49 -4.57 10.39
N VAL A 198 -8.44 -3.49 9.59
CA VAL A 198 -8.79 -2.12 10.03
C VAL A 198 -9.98 -1.54 9.26
N ALA A 199 -10.34 -2.11 8.12
CA ALA A 199 -11.52 -1.77 7.34
C ALA A 199 -11.97 -2.97 6.48
N ALA A 200 -12.99 -2.78 5.64
CA ALA A 200 -13.45 -3.80 4.71
C ALA A 200 -12.33 -4.29 3.75
N PRO A 201 -12.11 -5.61 3.62
CA PRO A 201 -11.13 -6.18 2.69
C PRO A 201 -11.66 -6.23 1.24
N PHE A 202 -10.82 -6.71 0.32
CA PHE A 202 -11.13 -7.03 -1.09
C PHE A 202 -11.45 -5.85 -2.02
N LYS A 203 -11.33 -4.62 -1.52
CA LYS A 203 -11.30 -3.44 -2.38
C LYS A 203 -10.07 -3.47 -3.29
N LYS A 204 -10.20 -2.86 -4.46
CA LYS A 204 -9.17 -2.75 -5.49
C LYS A 204 -8.90 -1.28 -5.77
N ALA A 205 -7.66 -0.96 -6.08
CA ALA A 205 -7.26 0.32 -6.63
C ALA A 205 -6.47 0.06 -7.91
N GLU A 206 -6.75 0.83 -8.95
CA GLU A 206 -5.98 0.82 -10.19
C GLU A 206 -5.35 2.19 -10.39
N PHE A 207 -4.06 2.19 -10.71
CA PHE A 207 -3.28 3.41 -10.87
C PHE A 207 -2.13 3.16 -11.83
N ASP A 208 -1.52 4.25 -12.28
CA ASP A 208 -0.41 4.22 -13.21
C ASP A 208 0.91 4.36 -12.45
N ILE A 209 1.89 3.52 -12.78
CA ILE A 209 3.29 3.69 -12.39
C ILE A 209 4.09 4.09 -13.63
N LEU A 210 4.54 5.34 -13.67
CA LEU A 210 5.42 5.87 -14.72
C LEU A 210 6.88 5.63 -14.33
N TYR A 211 7.72 5.23 -15.29
CA TYR A 211 9.09 4.81 -14.99
C TYR A 211 9.98 5.92 -14.40
N ASN A 212 9.67 7.19 -14.66
CA ASN A 212 10.48 8.32 -14.18
C ASN A 212 9.88 9.06 -12.97
N THR A 213 8.56 8.97 -12.76
CA THR A 213 7.86 9.78 -11.74
C THR A 213 7.07 8.95 -10.72
N GLY A 214 6.98 7.63 -10.91
CA GLY A 214 6.28 6.73 -10.01
C GLY A 214 4.77 6.77 -10.18
N ILE A 215 4.03 6.68 -9.07
CA ILE A 215 2.57 6.66 -9.05
C ILE A 215 2.03 8.01 -9.52
N SER A 216 1.26 7.99 -10.61
CA SER A 216 0.74 9.19 -11.26
C SER A 216 -0.51 9.72 -10.57
N ARG A 217 -0.32 10.64 -9.62
CA ARG A 217 -1.42 11.33 -8.94
C ARG A 217 -2.34 12.08 -9.92
N ALA A 218 -1.78 12.68 -10.96
CA ALA A 218 -2.55 13.37 -12.00
C ALA A 218 -3.43 12.38 -12.79
N GLY A 219 -2.89 11.21 -13.13
CA GLY A 219 -3.67 10.15 -13.80
C GLY A 219 -4.85 9.70 -12.94
N ASP A 220 -4.62 9.50 -11.64
CA ASP A 220 -5.65 9.07 -10.69
C ASP A 220 -6.75 10.12 -10.53
N ILE A 221 -6.40 11.41 -10.44
CA ILE A 221 -7.37 12.51 -10.36
C ILE A 221 -8.24 12.56 -11.61
N ILE A 222 -7.67 12.33 -12.80
CA ILE A 222 -8.44 12.31 -14.05
C ILE A 222 -9.40 11.12 -14.08
N ASP A 223 -8.90 9.93 -13.79
CA ASP A 223 -9.69 8.71 -13.84
C ASP A 223 -10.87 8.78 -12.85
N LEU A 224 -10.59 9.19 -11.60
CA LEU A 224 -11.61 9.39 -10.57
C LEU A 224 -12.53 10.57 -10.88
N GLY A 225 -12.01 11.65 -11.45
CA GLY A 225 -12.81 12.82 -11.85
C GLY A 225 -13.84 12.47 -12.91
N VAL A 226 -13.49 11.62 -13.88
CA VAL A 226 -14.45 11.11 -14.89
C VAL A 226 -15.44 10.14 -14.26
N GLU A 227 -14.98 9.19 -13.45
CA GLU A 227 -15.86 8.22 -12.77
C GLU A 227 -16.91 8.94 -11.90
N GLN A 228 -16.50 10.00 -11.22
CA GLN A 228 -17.35 10.81 -10.36
C GLN A 228 -18.06 11.94 -11.09
N GLN A 229 -18.01 12.01 -12.43
CA GLN A 229 -18.69 13.06 -13.22
C GLN A 229 -18.33 14.50 -12.79
N ILE A 230 -17.08 14.70 -12.37
CA ILE A 230 -16.49 16.01 -12.06
C ILE A 230 -15.74 16.53 -13.30
N ILE A 231 -15.12 15.61 -14.05
CA ILE A 231 -14.49 15.88 -15.34
C ILE A 231 -15.42 15.33 -16.43
N ASP A 232 -15.81 16.19 -17.34
CA ASP A 232 -16.61 15.83 -18.50
C ASP A 232 -15.74 15.24 -19.60
N LYS A 233 -16.15 14.08 -20.12
CA LYS A 233 -15.50 13.42 -21.24
C LYS A 233 -16.42 13.39 -22.46
N SER A 234 -16.12 14.22 -23.46
CA SER A 234 -16.85 14.27 -24.74
C SER A 234 -16.00 13.66 -25.85
N GLY A 235 -16.26 12.39 -26.17
CA GLY A 235 -15.45 11.63 -27.11
C GLY A 235 -14.02 11.44 -26.58
N THR A 236 -13.05 12.08 -27.23
CA THR A 236 -11.64 12.08 -26.81
C THR A 236 -11.26 13.29 -25.96
N TRP A 237 -12.13 14.29 -25.83
CA TRP A 237 -11.84 15.52 -25.08
C TRP A 237 -12.24 15.42 -23.61
N PHE A 238 -11.41 15.99 -22.73
CA PHE A 238 -11.64 16.10 -21.29
C PHE A 238 -11.76 17.57 -20.90
N SER A 239 -12.77 17.91 -20.09
CA SER A 239 -13.02 19.28 -19.60
C SER A 239 -13.40 19.27 -18.13
N TYR A 240 -13.05 20.33 -17.41
CA TYR A 240 -13.47 20.58 -16.03
C TYR A 240 -14.15 21.95 -15.98
N GLY A 241 -15.48 21.96 -15.83
CA GLY A 241 -16.28 23.17 -16.08
C GLY A 241 -16.02 23.71 -17.48
N ASP A 242 -15.65 24.99 -17.56
CA ASP A 242 -15.31 25.66 -18.84
C ASP A 242 -13.86 25.42 -19.29
N ILE A 243 -13.02 24.77 -18.45
CA ILE A 243 -11.61 24.56 -18.73
C ILE A 243 -11.43 23.29 -19.56
N ARG A 244 -10.95 23.42 -20.79
CA ARG A 244 -10.50 22.28 -21.60
C ARG A 244 -9.16 21.77 -21.06
N LEU A 245 -9.16 20.54 -20.54
CA LEU A 245 -7.96 19.89 -20.00
C LEU A 245 -7.06 19.36 -21.13
N GLY A 246 -7.66 18.81 -22.17
CA GLY A 246 -6.92 18.32 -23.34
C GLY A 246 -7.67 17.28 -24.15
N GLN A 247 -7.09 16.93 -25.31
CA GLN A 247 -7.54 15.81 -26.12
C GLN A 247 -6.76 14.56 -25.72
N GLY A 248 -7.46 13.55 -25.22
CA GLY A 248 -6.88 12.32 -24.70
C GLY A 248 -6.45 12.43 -23.24
N ARG A 249 -6.32 11.26 -22.61
CA ARG A 249 -6.00 11.14 -21.18
C ARG A 249 -4.60 11.67 -20.85
N GLU A 250 -3.60 11.35 -21.69
CA GLU A 250 -2.21 11.72 -21.43
C GLU A 250 -1.97 13.23 -21.54
N ASN A 251 -2.51 13.90 -22.57
CA ASN A 251 -2.42 15.35 -22.68
C ASN A 251 -3.12 16.06 -21.51
N SER A 252 -4.28 15.55 -21.09
CA SER A 252 -5.00 16.08 -19.93
C SER A 252 -4.20 15.93 -18.64
N ARG A 253 -3.49 14.80 -18.47
CA ARG A 253 -2.60 14.52 -17.33
C ARG A 253 -1.47 15.53 -17.27
N GLN A 254 -0.75 15.72 -18.38
CA GLN A 254 0.35 16.68 -18.48
C GLN A 254 -0.12 18.12 -18.22
N PHE A 255 -1.31 18.48 -18.71
CA PHE A 255 -1.89 19.81 -18.49
C PHE A 255 -2.15 20.11 -17.02
N ILE A 256 -2.78 19.19 -16.28
CA ILE A 256 -3.06 19.41 -14.85
C ILE A 256 -1.79 19.30 -14.00
N GLU A 257 -0.82 18.48 -14.40
CA GLU A 257 0.49 18.38 -13.72
C GLU A 257 1.25 19.71 -13.81
N GLY A 258 1.10 20.44 -14.92
CA GLY A 258 1.62 21.81 -15.08
C GLY A 258 0.82 22.89 -14.33
N LYS A 259 -0.32 22.56 -13.70
CA LYS A 259 -1.19 23.51 -12.99
C LYS A 259 -1.56 23.01 -11.58
N PRO A 260 -0.64 23.14 -10.59
CA PRO A 260 -0.84 22.58 -9.25
C PRO A 260 -2.11 23.05 -8.53
N GLU A 261 -2.52 24.31 -8.72
CA GLU A 261 -3.74 24.85 -8.11
C GLU A 261 -5.00 24.17 -8.64
N LEU A 262 -5.10 24.03 -9.97
CA LEU A 262 -6.21 23.33 -10.62
C LEU A 262 -6.24 21.85 -10.24
N MET A 263 -5.08 21.19 -10.21
CA MET A 263 -4.98 19.79 -9.80
C MET A 263 -5.50 19.59 -8.37
N LYS A 264 -5.14 20.49 -7.44
CA LYS A 264 -5.60 20.44 -6.05
C LYS A 264 -7.11 20.71 -5.93
N GLU A 265 -7.64 21.63 -6.72
CA GLU A 265 -9.07 21.92 -6.76
C GLU A 265 -9.88 20.69 -7.20
N ILE A 266 -9.51 20.07 -8.32
CA ILE A 266 -10.18 18.87 -8.83
C ILE A 266 -10.06 17.73 -7.82
N GLU A 267 -8.89 17.54 -7.22
CA GLU A 267 -8.68 16.52 -6.18
C GLU A 267 -9.60 16.73 -4.98
N GLN A 268 -9.76 17.96 -4.51
CA GLN A 268 -10.67 18.27 -3.40
C GLN A 268 -12.13 17.97 -3.77
N ALA A 269 -12.55 18.31 -5.00
CA ALA A 269 -13.88 17.97 -5.49
C ALA A 269 -14.11 16.45 -5.53
N VAL A 270 -13.12 15.69 -6.01
CA VAL A 270 -13.14 14.21 -6.06
C VAL A 270 -13.25 13.63 -4.64
N LEU A 271 -12.39 14.08 -3.73
CA LEU A 271 -12.39 13.61 -2.35
C LEU A 271 -13.70 13.93 -1.63
N LYS A 272 -14.30 15.10 -1.86
CA LYS A 272 -15.59 15.47 -1.27
C LYS A 272 -16.71 14.52 -1.67
N LYS A 273 -16.68 14.01 -2.91
CA LYS A 273 -17.70 13.10 -3.43
C LYS A 273 -17.50 11.65 -2.98
N ILE A 274 -16.25 11.19 -2.90
CA ILE A 274 -15.91 9.80 -2.55
C ILE A 274 -15.81 9.58 -1.03
N MET A 275 -15.37 10.60 -0.29
CA MET A 275 -15.09 10.53 1.15
C MET A 275 -15.68 11.76 1.89
N PRO A 276 -17.01 11.92 1.92
CA PRO A 276 -17.66 13.09 2.51
C PRO A 276 -17.28 13.30 3.99
N GLU A 277 -17.03 12.22 4.75
CA GLU A 277 -16.63 12.30 6.17
C GLU A 277 -15.19 12.81 6.39
N MET A 278 -14.28 12.64 5.40
CA MET A 278 -12.90 13.17 5.50
C MET A 278 -12.77 14.61 4.98
N ALA A 279 -13.77 15.09 4.22
CA ALA A 279 -13.76 16.43 3.61
C ALA A 279 -14.12 17.57 4.59
N GLY A 280 -14.40 17.26 5.86
CA GLY A 280 -14.63 18.28 6.89
C GLY A 280 -15.99 18.95 6.79
N GLU A 281 -17.08 18.20 6.92
CA GLU A 281 -18.34 18.70 7.46
C GLU A 281 -18.80 17.71 8.54
N LYS A 282 -18.79 18.13 9.82
CA LYS A 282 -19.58 17.45 10.85
C LYS A 282 -21.02 17.51 10.38
N ALA A 283 -21.60 16.37 10.03
CA ALA A 283 -23.04 16.28 9.78
C ALA A 283 -23.79 16.85 11.00
N PRO A 284 -24.82 17.70 10.81
CA PRO A 284 -25.63 18.14 11.93
C PRO A 284 -26.31 16.91 12.54
N GLU A 285 -26.15 16.74 13.85
CA GLU A 285 -26.91 15.78 14.64
C GLU A 285 -28.39 15.97 14.33
N LYS A 286 -29.02 14.94 13.74
CA LYS A 286 -30.49 14.86 13.74
C LYS A 286 -30.92 14.72 15.20
N ALA A 287 -31.39 15.83 15.77
CA ALA A 287 -32.13 15.84 17.01
C ALA A 287 -33.25 14.79 16.92
N SER A 288 -33.17 13.80 17.80
CA SER A 288 -34.20 12.79 18.00
C SER A 288 -35.45 13.46 18.58
N GLU A 289 -36.49 13.64 17.77
CA GLU A 289 -37.85 13.81 18.28
C GLU A 289 -38.34 12.47 18.83
N SER A 290 -38.04 12.20 20.10
CA SER A 290 -38.77 11.20 20.89
C SER A 290 -39.94 11.87 21.61
N GLY A 291 -41.01 12.12 20.86
CA GLY A 291 -42.31 12.58 21.35
C GLY A 291 -43.26 11.41 21.65
N LYS A 292 -43.21 10.92 22.89
CA LYS A 292 -44.32 10.44 23.75
C LYS A 292 -45.57 9.71 23.16
N LYS A 293 -45.86 8.60 23.85
CA LYS A 293 -47.16 7.97 24.22
C LYS A 293 -47.71 6.86 23.33
N ASN A 294 -47.73 5.65 23.88
CA ASN A 294 -48.96 4.87 24.02
C ASN A 294 -48.88 3.96 25.27
N GLU A 295 -49.79 4.20 26.22
CA GLU A 295 -50.04 3.37 27.40
C GLU A 295 -50.72 2.04 27.01
N PRO A 296 -50.49 0.92 27.72
CA PRO A 296 -51.30 -0.28 27.56
C PRO A 296 -52.58 -0.20 28.41
N GLN A 297 -53.74 -0.30 27.75
CA GLN A 297 -55.04 -0.49 28.40
C GLN A 297 -55.09 -1.87 29.10
N ARG A 298 -55.35 -1.84 30.41
CA ARG A 298 -55.79 -3.00 31.22
C ARG A 298 -57.12 -3.51 30.68
N ALA A 299 -57.13 -4.69 30.06
CA ALA A 299 -58.35 -5.45 29.82
C ALA A 299 -58.72 -6.25 31.07
N GLN A 300 -59.88 -5.90 31.63
CA GLN A 300 -60.60 -6.66 32.65
C GLN A 300 -60.98 -8.05 32.10
N ARG A 301 -60.73 -9.11 32.86
CA ARG A 301 -61.53 -10.34 32.77
C ARG A 301 -62.44 -10.40 34.00
N LYS A 302 -63.74 -10.46 33.71
CA LYS A 302 -64.80 -10.81 34.65
C LYS A 302 -64.96 -12.33 34.70
N GLU A 303 -65.49 -12.77 35.84
CA GLU A 303 -65.94 -14.11 36.25
C GLU A 303 -64.86 -15.11 36.67
#